data_AF-A0A7W7QAJ9-F1
#
_entry.id   AF-A0A7W7QAJ9-F1
#
_cell.length_a   1.000
_cell.length_b   1.000
_cell.length_c   1.000
_cell.angle_alpha   90.00
_cell.angle_beta   90.00
_cell.angle_gamma   90.00
#
_symmetry.space_group_name_H-M   'P 1'
#
loop_
_entity.id
_entity.type
_entity.pdbx_description
1 polymer ?
#
loop_
_entity_poly.entity_id
_entity_poly.type
_entity_poly.pdbx_seq_one_letter_code
_entity_poly.pdbx_strand_id
1 'polypeptide(L)'
;MRSLLRVAACGALVAAVAGLTVPASASDRDYRTNLGLAPLGTYATGIFDESAAEIVSYHPRSRRLFVVNAAQAKVEVLDAADTAVPAKLFDLVTVGVRAADGTTIPVGAVANSVDVRPDGLGAVAIESATKTDRCTTSPTRGTRSS
;
A
#
# COMPACT_ATOMS: atom_id res chain seq x y z
N MET A 1 -41.87 -26.80 -55.78
CA MET A 1 -41.90 -25.33 -55.93
C MET A 1 -40.64 -24.81 -55.24
N ARG A 2 -39.60 -24.46 -56.02
CA ARG A 2 -39.04 -23.09 -56.20
C ARG A 2 -38.49 -22.48 -54.90
N SER A 3 -37.27 -21.99 -54.76
CA SER A 3 -36.14 -21.82 -55.68
C SER A 3 -34.94 -21.37 -54.83
N LEU A 4 -33.75 -21.51 -55.42
CA LEU A 4 -32.43 -21.04 -54.97
C LEU A 4 -32.46 -19.61 -54.41
N LEU A 5 -31.70 -19.34 -53.35
CA LEU A 5 -31.33 -17.97 -52.99
C LEU A 5 -29.82 -17.80 -53.03
N ARG A 6 -29.35 -17.27 -54.17
CA ARG A 6 -28.11 -16.48 -54.26
C ARG A 6 -28.46 -15.07 -53.78
N VAL A 7 -27.77 -14.56 -52.77
CA VAL A 7 -27.73 -13.14 -52.43
C VAL A 7 -26.30 -12.70 -52.78
N ALA A 8 -26.05 -12.15 -53.97
CA ALA A 8 -26.35 -10.80 -54.45
C ALA A 8 -25.60 -9.73 -53.64
N ALA A 9 -24.73 -9.02 -54.34
CA ALA A 9 -23.72 -8.11 -53.83
C ALA A 9 -24.29 -7.01 -52.92
N CYS A 10 -23.57 -6.77 -51.83
CA CYS A 10 -23.81 -5.66 -50.92
C CYS A 10 -23.38 -4.36 -51.61
N GLY A 11 -24.33 -3.67 -52.25
CA GLY A 11 -24.15 -2.33 -52.76
C GLY A 11 -23.95 -1.36 -51.60
N ALA A 12 -22.82 -0.66 -51.61
CA ALA A 12 -22.55 0.41 -50.66
C ALA A 12 -23.54 1.58 -50.90
N LEU A 13 -24.31 1.92 -49.87
CA LEU A 13 -24.98 3.21 -49.78
C LEU A 13 -24.45 3.91 -48.53
N VAL A 14 -23.50 4.82 -48.71
CA VAL A 14 -23.03 5.70 -47.64
C VAL A 14 -24.07 6.80 -47.49
N ALA A 15 -24.93 6.69 -46.47
CA ALA A 15 -25.76 7.79 -46.01
C ALA A 15 -24.91 8.68 -45.10
N ALA A 16 -24.52 9.86 -45.60
CA ALA A 16 -23.89 10.88 -44.79
C ALA A 16 -24.93 11.46 -43.81
N VAL A 17 -24.92 10.98 -42.57
CA VAL A 17 -25.61 11.66 -41.46
C VAL A 17 -24.68 12.79 -41.03
N ALA A 18 -25.10 14.03 -41.29
CA ALA A 18 -24.43 15.21 -40.77
C ALA A 18 -24.49 15.15 -39.24
N GLY A 19 -23.41 14.66 -38.62
CA GLY A 19 -23.25 14.63 -37.19
C GLY A 19 -23.20 16.07 -36.67
N LEU A 20 -24.19 16.44 -35.87
CA LEU A 20 -24.13 17.63 -35.03
C LEU A 20 -22.98 17.40 -34.03
N THR A 21 -21.78 17.90 -34.33
CA THR A 21 -20.67 17.87 -33.39
C THR A 21 -20.95 18.88 -32.30
N VAL A 22 -21.60 18.45 -31.22
CA VAL A 22 -21.58 19.19 -29.96
C VAL A 22 -20.11 19.19 -29.52
N PRO A 23 -19.45 20.35 -29.38
CA PRO A 23 -18.12 20.35 -28.79
C PRO A 23 -18.30 19.81 -27.36
N ALA A 24 -17.70 18.65 -27.10
CA ALA A 24 -17.45 18.24 -25.73
C ALA A 24 -16.47 19.26 -25.16
N SER A 25 -16.99 20.32 -24.56
CA SER A 25 -16.22 21.14 -23.65
C SER A 25 -15.89 20.25 -22.45
N ALA A 26 -14.83 19.46 -22.57
CA ALA A 26 -14.09 18.98 -21.42
C ALA A 26 -13.67 20.26 -20.70
N SER A 27 -14.44 20.64 -19.70
CA SER A 27 -14.01 21.64 -18.75
C SER A 27 -12.81 21.00 -18.06
N ASP A 28 -11.61 21.35 -18.52
CA ASP A 28 -10.38 21.13 -17.78
C ASP A 28 -10.55 21.94 -16.49
N ARG A 29 -11.18 21.31 -15.50
CA ARG A 29 -11.26 21.87 -14.16
C ARG A 29 -9.84 21.78 -13.65
N ASP A 30 -9.11 22.87 -13.82
CA ASP A 30 -7.82 23.09 -13.21
C ASP A 30 -8.00 22.91 -11.69
N TYR A 31 -7.81 21.68 -11.23
CA TYR A 31 -7.91 21.29 -9.83
C TYR A 31 -6.59 21.68 -9.16
N ARG A 32 -6.12 22.92 -9.35
CA ARG A 32 -5.16 23.57 -8.45
C ARG A 32 -5.87 23.87 -7.14
N THR A 33 -6.39 22.84 -6.49
CA THR A 33 -6.71 22.91 -5.09
C THR A 33 -5.37 23.08 -4.38
N ASN A 34 -5.20 24.24 -3.75
CA ASN A 34 -4.02 24.51 -2.96
C ASN A 34 -4.10 23.57 -1.75
N LEU A 35 -3.40 22.43 -1.80
CA LEU A 35 -3.36 21.45 -0.72
C LEU A 35 -2.48 22.02 0.39
N GLY A 36 -3.11 22.65 1.38
CA GLY A 36 -2.46 23.10 2.61
C GLY A 36 -2.44 21.97 3.64
N LEU A 37 -1.24 21.53 4.04
CA LEU A 37 -1.06 20.63 5.17
C LEU A 37 -0.36 21.40 6.30
N ALA A 38 -0.95 21.39 7.48
CA ALA A 38 -0.32 21.86 8.71
C ALA A 38 -0.23 20.68 9.68
N PRO A 39 0.94 20.44 10.32
CA PRO A 39 1.06 19.39 11.31
C PRO A 39 0.19 19.72 12.52
N LEU A 40 -0.52 18.72 13.04
CA LEU A 40 -1.30 18.86 14.28
C LEU A 40 -0.39 18.87 15.51
N GLY A 41 0.72 18.12 15.45
CA GLY A 41 1.72 17.98 16.50
C GLY A 41 2.93 17.21 15.97
N THR A 42 3.96 17.05 16.79
CA THR A 42 5.18 16.33 16.42
C THR A 42 5.71 15.56 17.63
N TYR A 43 6.24 14.37 17.37
CA TYR A 43 6.98 13.58 18.34
C TYR A 43 8.35 13.27 17.72
N ALA A 44 9.42 13.49 18.48
CA ALA A 44 10.79 13.29 18.04
C ALA A 44 11.50 12.31 18.98
N THR A 45 12.11 11.28 18.43
CA THR A 45 12.90 10.28 19.17
C THR A 45 14.31 10.79 19.49
N GLY A 46 14.76 11.89 18.86
CA GLY A 46 16.11 12.45 19.01
C GLY A 46 17.19 11.71 18.23
N ILE A 47 16.82 10.68 17.45
CA ILE A 47 17.71 9.94 16.56
C ILE A 47 17.64 10.59 15.19
N PHE A 48 18.80 11.01 14.66
CA PHE A 48 18.98 11.54 13.31
C PHE A 48 19.95 10.59 12.60
N ASP A 49 19.69 10.30 11.31
CA ASP A 49 20.54 9.50 10.37
C ASP A 49 20.34 7.97 10.32
N GLU A 50 19.50 7.40 11.17
CA GLU A 50 19.04 5.99 11.10
C GLU A 50 17.51 6.00 11.16
N SER A 51 16.80 5.20 10.35
CA SER A 51 15.33 5.18 10.18
C SER A 51 14.51 5.34 11.49
N ALA A 52 14.37 6.59 11.95
CA ALA A 52 14.05 6.94 13.34
C ALA A 52 12.56 6.95 13.68
N ALA A 53 11.70 6.81 12.68
CA ALA A 53 10.27 6.54 12.76
C ALA A 53 9.77 6.50 11.31
N GLU A 54 9.49 5.33 10.75
CA GLU A 54 9.16 5.22 9.31
C GLU A 54 7.67 5.01 9.06
N ILE A 55 7.04 4.11 9.83
CA ILE A 55 5.67 3.64 9.56
C ILE A 55 4.82 3.75 10.82
N VAL A 56 3.66 4.39 10.70
CA VAL A 56 2.74 4.71 11.81
C VAL A 56 1.35 4.15 11.54
N SER A 57 0.78 3.44 12.51
CA SER A 57 -0.65 3.09 12.53
C SER A 57 -1.35 3.82 13.68
N TYR A 58 -2.54 4.38 13.43
CA TYR A 58 -3.37 5.03 14.45
C TYR A 58 -4.59 4.17 14.77
N HIS A 59 -4.77 3.81 16.04
CA HIS A 59 -5.95 3.08 16.50
C HIS A 59 -6.95 4.04 17.20
N PRO A 60 -8.10 4.37 16.57
CA PRO A 60 -8.99 5.45 17.03
C PRO A 60 -9.60 5.22 18.42
N ARG A 61 -9.99 3.98 18.74
CA ARG A 61 -10.66 3.67 20.01
C ARG A 61 -9.76 3.89 21.23
N SER A 62 -8.48 3.57 21.11
CA SER A 62 -7.50 3.80 22.17
C SER A 62 -6.75 5.12 22.03
N ARG A 63 -6.92 5.84 20.92
CA ARG A 63 -6.19 7.08 20.57
C ARG A 63 -4.69 6.90 20.66
N ARG A 64 -4.17 5.81 20.08
CA ARG A 64 -2.74 5.46 20.13
C ARG A 64 -2.11 5.46 18.76
N LEU A 65 -0.88 5.94 18.68
CA LEU A 65 -0.01 5.77 17.52
C LEU A 65 0.95 4.61 17.80
N PHE A 66 1.12 3.76 16.81
CA PHE A 66 2.08 2.65 16.81
C PHE A 66 3.13 2.99 15.79
N VAL A 67 4.34 3.30 16.25
CA VAL A 67 5.43 3.83 15.42
C VAL A 67 6.53 2.79 15.33
N VAL A 68 6.86 2.35 14.12
CA VAL A 68 8.03 1.50 13.88
C VAL A 68 9.30 2.33 14.10
N ASN A 69 10.10 1.95 15.09
CA ASN A 69 11.43 2.50 15.34
C ASN A 69 12.47 1.43 14.96
N ALA A 70 12.92 1.51 13.70
CA ALA A 70 13.81 0.53 13.11
C ALA A 70 15.22 0.56 13.73
N ALA A 71 15.72 1.76 14.08
CA ALA A 71 17.01 1.95 14.75
C ALA A 71 17.09 1.17 16.08
N GLN A 72 15.97 1.07 16.80
CA GLN A 72 15.90 0.35 18.08
C GLN A 72 15.19 -1.00 17.98
N ALA A 73 14.91 -1.50 16.77
CA ALA A 73 14.25 -2.78 16.51
C ALA A 73 12.94 -2.99 17.32
N LYS A 74 12.09 -1.95 17.42
CA LYS A 74 10.89 -1.98 18.26
C LYS A 74 9.73 -1.19 17.64
N VAL A 75 8.55 -1.38 18.20
CA VAL A 75 7.39 -0.52 17.92
C VAL A 75 7.10 0.33 19.15
N GLU A 76 7.19 1.64 19.03
CA GLU A 76 6.83 2.57 20.10
C GLU A 76 5.31 2.81 20.09
N VAL A 77 4.70 2.77 21.28
CA VAL A 77 3.30 3.10 21.44
C VAL A 77 3.20 4.47 22.08
N LEU A 78 2.60 5.41 21.36
CA LEU A 78 2.37 6.77 21.84
C LEU A 78 0.90 6.96 22.19
N ASP A 79 0.64 7.71 23.26
CA ASP A 79 -0.65 8.35 23.51
C ASP A 79 -0.80 9.52 22.53
N ALA A 80 -1.90 9.52 21.80
CA ALA A 80 -2.31 10.59 20.90
C ALA A 80 -3.72 11.08 21.27
N ALA A 81 -4.08 11.00 22.56
CA ALA A 81 -5.27 11.66 23.06
C ALA A 81 -5.20 13.16 22.79
N ASP A 82 -4.10 13.82 23.13
CA ASP A 82 -3.79 15.14 22.61
C ASP A 82 -2.89 15.01 21.38
N THR A 83 -3.44 15.28 20.19
CA THR A 83 -2.70 15.19 18.93
C THR A 83 -1.63 16.27 18.78
N ALA A 84 -1.71 17.37 19.57
CA ALA A 84 -0.70 18.42 19.56
C ALA A 84 0.57 18.01 20.30
N VAL A 85 0.45 17.11 21.29
CA VAL A 85 1.56 16.67 22.13
C VAL A 85 1.52 15.15 22.33
N PRO A 86 1.82 14.34 21.28
CA PRO A 86 1.89 12.89 21.45
C PRO A 86 3.00 12.52 22.44
N ALA A 87 2.69 11.59 23.35
CA ALA A 87 3.61 11.19 24.40
C ALA A 87 3.85 9.68 24.37
N LYS A 88 5.10 9.26 24.49
CA LYS A 88 5.43 7.83 24.53
C LYS A 88 4.87 7.18 25.80
N LEU A 89 4.18 6.05 25.61
CA LEU A 89 3.68 5.21 26.69
C LEU A 89 4.65 4.07 27.01
N PHE A 90 4.94 3.24 26.02
CA PHE A 90 5.79 2.05 26.17
C PHE A 90 6.27 1.53 24.81
N ASP A 91 7.16 0.54 24.85
CA ASP A 91 7.69 -0.15 23.68
C ASP A 91 7.10 -1.57 23.58
N LEU A 92 6.81 -2.01 22.35
CA LEU A 92 6.57 -3.40 22.01
C LEU A 92 7.88 -4.00 21.49
N VAL A 93 8.36 -5.03 22.18
CA VAL A 93 9.55 -5.79 21.79
C VAL A 93 9.12 -6.98 20.95
N THR A 94 9.72 -7.12 19.77
CA THR A 94 9.44 -8.22 18.83
C THR A 94 10.43 -9.37 18.98
N VAL A 95 11.68 -9.09 19.36
CA VAL A 95 12.72 -10.10 19.56
C VAL A 95 12.28 -11.16 20.58
N GLY A 96 12.46 -12.44 20.24
CA GLY A 96 12.07 -13.57 21.08
C GLY A 96 10.57 -13.91 21.04
N VAL A 97 9.74 -13.12 20.36
CA VAL A 97 8.32 -13.45 20.15
C VAL A 97 8.19 -14.52 19.07
N ARG A 98 7.24 -15.45 19.26
CA ARG A 98 6.92 -16.46 18.25
C ARG A 98 6.14 -15.84 17.10
N ALA A 99 6.68 -15.91 15.90
CA ALA A 99 6.06 -15.42 14.68
C ALA A 99 4.94 -16.36 14.18
N ALA A 100 4.12 -15.87 13.26
CA ALA A 100 2.99 -16.60 12.70
C ALA A 100 3.42 -17.86 11.91
N ASP A 101 4.61 -17.85 11.32
CA ASP A 101 5.22 -19.01 10.64
C ASP A 101 5.77 -20.07 11.60
N GLY A 102 5.65 -19.83 12.91
CA GLY A 102 6.10 -20.72 13.98
C GLY A 102 7.56 -20.54 14.39
N THR A 103 8.32 -19.66 13.73
CA THR A 103 9.69 -19.31 14.10
C THR A 103 9.73 -18.36 15.30
N THR A 104 10.91 -18.15 15.87
CA THR A 104 11.14 -17.13 16.90
C THR A 104 11.91 -15.97 16.27
N ILE A 105 11.45 -14.76 16.50
CA ILE A 105 12.08 -13.56 15.94
C ILE A 105 13.50 -13.42 16.53
N PRO A 106 14.55 -13.43 15.69
CA PRO A 106 15.93 -13.42 16.16
C PRO A 106 16.35 -12.02 16.66
N VAL A 107 17.45 -11.99 17.41
CA VAL A 107 18.11 -10.73 17.79
C VAL A 107 18.54 -9.98 16.52
N GLY A 108 18.31 -8.67 16.49
CA GLY A 108 18.63 -7.81 15.35
C GLY A 108 17.58 -7.81 14.24
N ALA A 109 16.49 -8.57 14.38
CA ALA A 109 15.35 -8.44 13.49
C ALA A 109 14.64 -7.11 13.68
N VAL A 110 14.26 -6.47 12.58
CA VAL A 110 13.69 -5.12 12.58
C VAL A 110 12.21 -5.19 12.18
N ALA A 111 11.35 -4.46 12.90
CA ALA A 111 9.98 -4.29 12.46
C ALA A 111 9.96 -3.45 11.18
N ASN A 112 9.25 -3.92 10.16
CA ASN A 112 9.10 -3.20 8.90
C ASN A 112 7.79 -2.40 8.90
N SER A 113 6.67 -3.02 9.27
CA SER A 113 5.37 -2.34 9.30
C SER A 113 4.50 -2.79 10.48
N VAL A 114 3.51 -1.97 10.82
CA VAL A 114 2.54 -2.27 11.88
C VAL A 114 1.14 -1.86 11.42
N ASP A 115 0.14 -2.66 11.78
CA ASP A 115 -1.26 -2.28 11.69
C ASP A 115 -2.05 -2.79 12.89
N VAL A 116 -3.15 -2.12 13.22
CA VAL A 116 -3.99 -2.47 14.37
C VAL A 116 -5.45 -2.46 13.95
N ARG A 117 -6.07 -3.64 14.05
CA ARG A 117 -7.50 -3.81 13.77
C ARG A 117 -8.37 -3.00 14.74
N PRO A 118 -9.61 -2.66 14.37
CA PRO A 118 -10.55 -1.92 15.24
C PRO A 118 -10.89 -2.61 16.58
N ASP A 119 -10.64 -3.90 16.72
CA ASP A 119 -10.78 -4.66 17.97
C ASP A 119 -9.52 -4.66 18.83
N GLY A 120 -8.44 -4.02 18.36
CA GLY A 120 -7.16 -3.89 19.05
C GLY A 120 -6.14 -4.98 18.72
N LEU A 121 -6.45 -5.93 17.83
CA LEU A 121 -5.47 -6.92 17.39
C LEU A 121 -4.43 -6.27 16.48
N GLY A 122 -3.19 -6.21 16.94
CA GLY A 122 -2.05 -5.71 16.18
C GLY A 122 -1.37 -6.79 15.35
N ALA A 123 -0.87 -6.41 14.18
CA ALA A 123 0.04 -7.18 13.36
C ALA A 123 1.31 -6.37 13.13
N VAL A 124 2.47 -7.00 13.31
CA VAL A 124 3.78 -6.41 13.03
C VAL A 124 4.49 -7.29 12.01
N ALA A 125 4.87 -6.72 10.88
CA ALA A 125 5.71 -7.40 9.90
C ALA A 125 7.18 -7.22 10.30
N ILE A 126 7.94 -8.32 10.26
CA ILE A 126 9.38 -8.32 10.52
C ILE A 126 10.12 -8.35 9.18
N GLU A 127 11.16 -7.55 9.07
CA GLU A 127 12.01 -7.51 7.89
C GLU A 127 12.69 -8.87 7.67
N SER A 128 12.72 -9.32 6.41
CA SER A 128 13.47 -10.51 6.01
C SER A 128 14.97 -10.24 6.08
N ALA A 129 15.75 -11.22 6.53
CA ALA A 129 17.21 -11.16 6.46
C ALA A 129 17.72 -10.99 5.02
N THR A 130 17.04 -11.64 4.06
CA THR A 130 17.27 -11.43 2.63
C THR A 130 16.25 -10.42 2.11
N LYS A 131 16.72 -9.23 1.72
CA LYS A 131 15.87 -8.14 1.22
C LYS A 131 15.23 -8.43 -0.15
N THR A 132 15.75 -9.41 -0.90
CA THR A 132 15.23 -9.76 -2.21
C THR A 132 15.63 -11.18 -2.58
N ASP A 133 14.66 -12.05 -2.81
CA ASP A 133 14.93 -13.34 -3.44
C ASP A 133 15.14 -13.14 -4.94
N ARG A 134 15.99 -14.01 -5.53
CA ARG A 134 16.23 -13.99 -6.96
C ARG A 134 14.93 -14.40 -7.66
N CYS A 135 14.35 -13.51 -8.46
CA CYS A 135 13.24 -13.85 -9.35
C CYS A 135 13.74 -14.84 -10.41
N THR A 136 13.60 -16.15 -10.15
CA THR A 136 13.84 -17.16 -11.19
C THR A 136 12.55 -17.33 -11.98
N THR A 137 12.49 -16.75 -13.18
CA THR A 137 11.52 -17.20 -14.19
C THR A 137 11.85 -18.65 -14.53
N SER A 138 10.95 -19.58 -14.21
CA SER A 138 11.08 -20.99 -14.55
C SER A 138 11.39 -21.14 -16.06
N PRO A 139 12.48 -21.82 -16.47
CA PRO A 139 12.73 -22.10 -17.87
C PRO A 139 11.95 -23.34 -18.29
N THR A 140 10.62 -23.24 -18.41
CA THR A 140 9.85 -24.22 -19.18
C THR A 140 9.74 -23.75 -20.63
N ARG A 141 10.83 -23.88 -21.39
CA ARG A 141 10.74 -24.00 -22.85
C ARG A 141 11.16 -25.40 -23.23
N GLY A 142 10.15 -26.26 -23.37
CA GLY A 142 10.32 -27.66 -23.73
C GLY A 142 11.12 -27.83 -25.02
N THR A 143 12.12 -28.69 -24.97
CA THR A 143 12.69 -29.31 -26.15
C THR A 143 11.69 -30.36 -26.65
N ARG A 144 10.90 -30.03 -27.67
CA ARG A 144 10.37 -31.06 -28.57
C ARG A 144 11.55 -31.52 -29.41
N SER A 145 12.08 -32.69 -29.09
CA SER A 145 12.92 -33.46 -30.01
C SER A 145 12.05 -34.46 -30.77
N SER A 146 12.45 -34.58 -32.03
CA SER A 146 11.88 -35.26 -33.18
C SER A 146 11.53 -36.74 -32.99
#